data_AF-A0A949V4G0-F1
#
_entry.id   AF-A0A949V4G0-F1
#
_cell.length_a   1.000
_cell.length_b   1.000
_cell.length_c   1.000
_cell.angle_alpha   90.00
_cell.angle_beta   90.00
_cell.angle_gamma   90.00
#
_symmetry.space_group_name_H-M   'P 1'
#
loop_
_entity.id
_entity.type
_entity.pdbx_description
1 polymer ?
#
loop_
_entity_poly.entity_id
_entity_poly.type
_entity_poly.pdbx_seq_one_letter_code
_entity_poly.pdbx_strand_id
1 'polypeptide(L)'
;MEDLSLKQQQEMIAVCATNPGACKEKYGDIPANGMLVREAIDRVLGADVPSQMENDMSSLLAQQMEAEGVVTSTEFAQGIQARWGMDKQQAEILAGAVLGAVTGGLGKSGSSTAGKQIVIVDSGKKGAWNKALNKPEPNTVYQVDGNKVFETDVQGRTSSASGTLTASKSDRNTYQQCKAGKCGDTGDEGGHLIASIFNGPGEKLNLVPMDGNLNKGAWKQMENTWANALKEGKSVDVKIEPVYIGDSKRPDSFSVTYSIDGGRPVIRDISNSPGGTK
;
A
#
# COMPACT_ATOMS: atom_id res chain seq x y z
N MET A 1 -26.23 15.99 28.09
CA MET A 1 -26.00 15.92 26.63
C MET A 1 -25.35 14.60 26.22
N GLU A 2 -24.51 13.99 27.07
CA GLU A 2 -23.95 12.63 26.84
C GLU A 2 -25.01 11.53 26.72
N ASP A 3 -26.06 11.53 27.54
CA ASP A 3 -27.12 10.51 27.48
C ASP A 3 -27.95 10.55 26.19
N LEU A 4 -28.09 11.72 25.56
CA LEU A 4 -28.76 11.85 24.27
C LEU A 4 -27.89 11.25 23.15
N SER A 5 -26.57 11.46 23.23
CA SER A 5 -25.59 10.92 22.29
C SER A 5 -25.51 9.38 22.36
N LEU A 6 -25.50 8.82 23.57
CA LEU A 6 -25.50 7.36 23.77
C LEU A 6 -26.79 6.69 23.29
N LYS A 7 -27.95 7.33 23.50
CA LYS A 7 -29.22 6.85 22.96
C LYS A 7 -29.26 6.87 21.43
N GLN A 8 -28.74 7.93 20.82
CA GLN A 8 -28.63 8.03 19.36
C GLN A 8 -27.70 6.95 18.79
N GLN A 9 -26.59 6.64 19.46
CA GLN A 9 -25.69 5.55 19.08
C GLN A 9 -26.34 4.17 19.21
N GLN A 10 -27.06 3.90 20.32
CA GLN A 10 -27.78 2.64 20.51
C GLN A 10 -28.91 2.45 19.50
N GLU A 11 -29.64 3.53 19.17
CA GLU A 11 -30.69 3.52 18.15
C GLU A 11 -30.09 3.23 16.76
N MET A 12 -28.96 3.87 16.43
CA MET A 12 -28.23 3.61 15.18
C MET A 12 -27.79 2.15 15.08
N ILE A 13 -27.18 1.59 16.13
CA ILE A 13 -26.75 0.17 16.18
C ILE A 13 -27.96 -0.76 15.97
N ALA A 14 -29.08 -0.51 16.66
CA ALA A 14 -30.27 -1.35 16.57
C ALA A 14 -30.93 -1.31 15.18
N VAL A 15 -31.05 -0.12 14.58
CA VAL A 15 -31.63 0.07 13.25
C VAL A 15 -30.74 -0.55 12.16
N CYS A 16 -29.43 -0.37 12.27
CA CYS A 16 -28.48 -0.89 11.30
C CYS A 16 -28.27 -2.41 11.39
N ALA A 17 -28.42 -3.01 12.57
CA ALA A 17 -28.39 -4.46 12.74
C ALA A 17 -29.63 -5.17 12.16
N THR A 18 -30.76 -4.49 12.05
CA THR A 18 -32.06 -5.10 11.69
C THR A 18 -32.56 -4.74 10.30
N ASN A 19 -32.21 -3.56 9.77
CA ASN A 19 -32.64 -3.13 8.44
C ASN A 19 -31.56 -2.27 7.73
N PRO A 20 -30.75 -2.88 6.85
CA PRO A 20 -29.68 -2.19 6.11
C PRO A 20 -30.18 -1.05 5.20
N GLY A 21 -31.39 -1.18 4.64
CA GLY A 21 -31.97 -0.16 3.76
C GLY A 21 -32.37 1.10 4.53
N ALA A 22 -33.09 0.92 5.64
CA ALA A 22 -33.50 2.02 6.52
C ALA A 22 -32.30 2.69 7.21
N CYS A 23 -31.26 1.92 7.50
CA CYS A 23 -30.00 2.41 8.04
C CYS A 23 -29.28 3.36 7.07
N LYS A 24 -29.14 2.95 5.80
CA LYS A 24 -28.54 3.80 4.75
C LYS A 24 -29.34 5.08 4.50
N GLU A 25 -30.67 4.99 4.54
CA GLU A 25 -31.57 6.13 4.33
C GLU A 25 -31.51 7.15 5.48
N LYS A 26 -31.34 6.69 6.73
CA LYS A 26 -31.35 7.54 7.93
C LYS A 26 -29.98 8.04 8.38
N TYR A 27 -28.91 7.27 8.14
CA TYR A 27 -27.55 7.55 8.66
C TYR A 27 -26.45 7.53 7.60
N GLY A 28 -26.78 7.37 6.31
CA GLY A 28 -25.80 7.32 5.22
C GLY A 28 -24.87 6.11 5.30
N ASP A 29 -23.63 6.25 4.83
CA ASP A 29 -22.64 5.15 4.78
C ASP A 29 -21.80 5.01 6.07
N ILE A 30 -22.09 5.80 7.11
CA ILE A 30 -21.39 5.79 8.42
C ILE A 30 -21.28 4.38 9.03
N PRO A 31 -22.36 3.59 9.15
CA PRO A 31 -22.28 2.23 9.71
C PRO A 31 -21.61 1.21 8.77
N ALA A 32 -21.59 1.44 7.45
CA ALA A 32 -20.88 0.58 6.50
C ALA A 32 -19.35 0.74 6.65
N ASN A 33 -18.91 1.97 6.90
CA ASN A 33 -17.51 2.27 7.22
C ASN A 33 -17.12 1.73 8.60
N GLY A 34 -18.04 1.74 9.57
CA GLY A 34 -17.77 1.22 10.93
C GLY A 34 -17.32 -0.24 10.97
N MET A 35 -17.88 -1.12 10.13
CA MET A 35 -17.40 -2.51 10.06
C MET A 35 -16.02 -2.64 9.42
N LEU A 36 -15.71 -1.78 8.44
CA LEU A 36 -14.41 -1.75 7.74
C LEU A 36 -13.31 -1.20 8.66
N VAL A 37 -13.64 -0.17 9.45
CA VAL A 37 -12.78 0.34 10.53
C VAL A 37 -12.52 -0.77 11.54
N ARG A 38 -13.58 -1.48 11.96
CA ARG A 38 -13.48 -2.58 12.93
C ARG A 38 -12.57 -3.71 12.45
N GLU A 39 -12.78 -4.20 11.23
CA GLU A 39 -11.94 -5.24 10.63
C GLU A 39 -10.48 -4.78 10.48
N ALA A 40 -10.24 -3.51 10.14
CA ALA A 40 -8.90 -2.96 10.05
C ALA A 40 -8.21 -2.85 11.43
N ILE A 41 -8.95 -2.50 12.47
CA ILE A 41 -8.47 -2.44 13.85
C ILE A 41 -8.12 -3.84 14.36
N ASP A 42 -9.02 -4.81 14.19
CA ASP A 42 -8.80 -6.22 14.57
C ASP A 42 -7.57 -6.81 13.86
N ARG A 43 -7.32 -6.40 12.61
CA ARG A 43 -6.14 -6.82 11.84
C ARG A 43 -4.83 -6.28 12.39
N VAL A 44 -4.84 -5.06 12.93
CA VAL A 44 -3.62 -4.37 13.39
C VAL A 44 -3.33 -4.68 14.86
N LEU A 45 -4.36 -4.74 15.71
CA LEU A 45 -4.22 -4.88 17.16
C LEU A 45 -4.62 -6.27 17.68
N GLY A 46 -5.21 -7.12 16.84
CA GLY A 46 -5.69 -8.46 17.20
C GLY A 46 -7.16 -8.48 17.64
N ALA A 47 -7.71 -9.68 17.88
CA ALA A 47 -9.13 -9.88 18.17
C ALA A 47 -9.58 -9.48 19.60
N ASP A 48 -8.65 -9.01 20.45
CA ASP A 48 -8.91 -8.64 21.85
C ASP A 48 -9.06 -7.12 22.05
N VAL A 49 -9.34 -6.37 20.99
CA VAL A 49 -9.50 -4.91 21.08
C VAL A 49 -10.81 -4.56 21.81
N PRO A 50 -10.78 -3.64 22.79
CA PRO A 50 -11.99 -3.20 23.47
C PRO A 50 -13.01 -2.62 22.48
N SER A 51 -14.26 -3.09 22.51
CA SER A 51 -15.32 -2.61 21.61
C SER A 51 -15.59 -1.10 21.67
N GLN A 52 -15.28 -0.46 22.80
CA GLN A 52 -15.32 1.00 22.93
C GLN A 52 -14.31 1.68 22.01
N MET A 53 -13.12 1.10 21.83
CA MET A 53 -12.08 1.63 20.94
C MET A 53 -12.50 1.57 19.49
N GLU A 54 -13.10 0.46 19.04
CA GLU A 54 -13.58 0.29 17.66
C GLU A 54 -14.66 1.32 17.29
N ASN A 55 -15.60 1.55 18.22
CA ASN A 55 -16.68 2.53 18.06
C ASN A 55 -16.13 3.96 18.08
N ASP A 56 -15.24 4.27 19.01
CA ASP A 56 -14.61 5.59 19.13
C ASP A 56 -13.77 5.92 17.89
N MET A 57 -13.06 4.94 17.32
CA MET A 57 -12.24 5.16 16.13
C MET A 57 -13.06 5.47 14.88
N SER A 58 -14.19 4.79 14.72
CA SER A 58 -15.15 5.10 13.66
C SER A 58 -15.71 6.52 13.82
N SER A 59 -15.99 6.93 15.06
CA SER A 59 -16.47 8.28 15.36
C SER A 59 -15.41 9.36 15.13
N LEU A 60 -14.15 9.10 15.48
CA LEU A 60 -13.04 10.02 15.29
C LEU A 60 -12.78 10.28 13.81
N LEU A 61 -12.81 9.21 13.00
CA LEU A 61 -12.65 9.31 11.55
C LEU A 61 -13.78 10.13 10.92
N ALA A 62 -15.03 9.89 11.32
CA ALA A 62 -16.17 10.65 10.82
C ALA A 62 -16.06 12.14 11.19
N GLN A 63 -15.64 12.45 12.42
CA GLN A 63 -15.41 13.83 12.86
C GLN A 63 -14.30 14.53 12.04
N GLN A 64 -13.20 13.84 11.75
CA GLN A 64 -12.14 14.42 10.91
C GLN A 64 -12.58 14.61 9.45
N MET A 65 -13.36 13.68 8.90
CA MET A 65 -13.93 13.83 7.55
C MET A 65 -14.88 15.02 7.46
N GLU A 66 -15.73 15.22 8.47
CA GLU A 66 -16.67 16.35 8.52
C GLU A 66 -15.98 17.70 8.75
N ALA A 67 -14.93 17.73 9.59
CA ALA A 67 -14.23 18.95 9.94
C ALA A 67 -13.26 19.45 8.85
N GLU A 68 -12.55 18.54 8.19
CA GLU A 68 -11.41 18.89 7.32
C GLU A 68 -11.62 18.49 5.85
N GLY A 69 -12.69 17.74 5.54
CA GLY A 69 -13.05 17.32 4.17
C GLY A 69 -12.12 16.26 3.56
N VAL A 70 -10.89 16.11 4.07
CA VAL A 70 -9.93 15.05 3.75
C VAL A 70 -9.18 14.67 5.02
N VAL A 71 -9.11 13.37 5.33
CA VAL A 71 -8.38 12.88 6.51
C VAL A 71 -6.99 12.42 6.11
N THR A 72 -5.96 13.00 6.72
CA THR A 72 -4.57 12.54 6.54
C THR A 72 -4.25 11.41 7.53
N SER A 73 -3.45 10.43 7.09
CA SER A 73 -3.02 9.35 7.98
C SER A 73 -2.20 9.85 9.16
N THR A 74 -1.51 10.98 9.01
CA THR A 74 -0.70 11.58 10.07
C THR A 74 -1.54 12.25 11.16
N GLU A 75 -2.55 13.04 10.81
CA GLU A 75 -3.42 13.70 11.80
C GLU A 75 -4.34 12.69 12.49
N PHE A 76 -4.82 11.69 11.75
CA PHE A 76 -5.58 10.59 12.34
C PHE A 76 -4.74 9.75 13.30
N ALA A 77 -3.48 9.45 12.93
CA ALA A 77 -2.54 8.79 13.84
C ALA A 77 -2.30 9.60 15.11
N GLN A 78 -2.08 10.92 15.01
CA GLN A 78 -1.91 11.77 16.19
C GLN A 78 -3.15 11.76 17.11
N GLY A 79 -4.36 11.75 16.54
CA GLY A 79 -5.60 11.59 17.29
C GLY A 79 -5.70 10.25 18.03
N ILE A 80 -5.28 9.16 17.38
CA ILE A 80 -5.20 7.82 17.98
C ILE A 80 -4.22 7.82 19.16
N GLN A 81 -3.01 8.37 18.97
CA GLN A 81 -1.98 8.44 20.01
C GLN A 81 -2.49 9.18 21.24
N ALA A 82 -3.08 10.37 21.04
CA ALA A 82 -3.53 11.23 22.14
C ALA A 82 -4.65 10.59 22.95
N ARG A 83 -5.54 9.82 22.30
CA ARG A 83 -6.74 9.24 22.94
C ARG A 83 -6.47 7.88 23.60
N TRP A 84 -5.57 7.08 23.03
CA TRP A 84 -5.32 5.70 23.48
C TRP A 84 -3.92 5.48 24.06
N GLY A 85 -3.10 6.52 24.17
CA GLY A 85 -1.73 6.42 24.70
C GLY A 85 -0.84 5.50 23.87
N MET A 86 -1.17 5.34 22.58
CA MET A 86 -0.51 4.41 21.67
C MET A 86 0.86 4.95 21.25
N ASP A 87 1.82 4.05 21.04
CA ASP A 87 3.11 4.48 20.48
C ASP A 87 2.92 5.02 19.06
N LYS A 88 3.83 5.91 18.66
CA LYS A 88 3.74 6.63 17.39
C LYS A 88 3.66 5.70 16.18
N GLN A 89 4.42 4.61 16.21
CA GLN A 89 4.53 3.70 15.10
C GLN A 89 3.27 2.84 14.98
N GLN A 90 2.73 2.36 16.11
CA GLN A 90 1.45 1.64 16.16
C GLN A 90 0.29 2.51 15.68
N ALA A 91 0.26 3.78 16.07
CA ALA A 91 -0.82 4.69 15.69
C ALA A 91 -0.81 5.03 14.20
N GLU A 92 0.36 5.21 13.60
CA GLU A 92 0.52 5.42 12.15
C GLU A 92 0.08 4.20 11.33
N ILE A 93 0.41 2.99 11.80
CA ILE A 93 -0.02 1.73 11.18
C ILE A 93 -1.55 1.57 11.26
N LEU A 94 -2.13 1.82 12.43
CA LEU A 94 -3.57 1.73 12.64
C LEU A 94 -4.31 2.75 11.76
N ALA A 95 -3.82 3.98 11.70
CA ALA A 95 -4.39 5.03 10.87
C ALA A 95 -4.40 4.66 9.38
N GLY A 96 -3.30 4.12 8.87
CA GLY A 96 -3.19 3.69 7.47
C GLY A 96 -4.15 2.55 7.12
N ALA A 97 -4.27 1.55 8.00
CA ALA A 97 -5.18 0.42 7.80
C ALA A 97 -6.65 0.87 7.79
N VAL A 98 -7.03 1.71 8.74
CA VAL A 98 -8.40 2.21 8.89
C VAL A 98 -8.80 3.11 7.71
N LEU A 99 -7.95 4.06 7.31
CA LEU A 99 -8.21 4.92 6.16
C LEU A 99 -8.30 4.14 4.84
N GLY A 100 -7.43 3.15 4.67
CA GLY A 100 -7.44 2.26 3.50
C GLY A 100 -8.73 1.43 3.40
N ALA A 101 -9.31 1.03 4.54
CA ALA A 101 -10.55 0.28 4.58
C ALA A 101 -11.77 1.17 4.26
N VAL A 102 -11.85 2.37 4.84
CA VAL A 102 -13.03 3.25 4.75
C VAL A 102 -13.15 3.98 3.42
N THR A 103 -12.03 4.35 2.81
CA THR A 103 -12.05 5.01 1.49
C THR A 103 -12.33 4.03 0.34
N GLY A 104 -12.72 2.77 0.67
CA GLY A 104 -13.06 1.70 -0.28
C GLY A 104 -11.89 1.22 -1.13
N GLY A 105 -10.71 1.81 -0.95
CA GLY A 105 -9.71 1.94 -2.00
C GLY A 105 -10.29 2.61 -3.26
N LEU A 106 -9.45 3.38 -3.93
CA LEU A 106 -9.39 3.27 -5.39
C LEU A 106 -9.28 1.76 -5.72
N GLY A 107 -10.41 1.11 -6.02
CA GLY A 107 -10.55 -0.34 -5.92
C GLY A 107 -11.51 -0.96 -6.93
N LYS A 108 -11.03 -1.98 -7.67
CA LYS A 108 -11.44 -3.40 -7.60
C LYS A 108 -11.12 -4.15 -8.91
N SER A 109 -10.22 -5.13 -8.80
CA SER A 109 -10.51 -6.52 -9.18
C SER A 109 -9.84 -7.43 -8.15
N GLY A 110 -10.52 -8.52 -7.79
CA GLY A 110 -10.42 -9.18 -6.48
C GLY A 110 -9.11 -9.89 -6.17
N SER A 111 -8.73 -9.85 -4.89
CA SER A 111 -8.37 -11.05 -4.13
C SER A 111 -8.45 -10.75 -2.62
N SER A 112 -8.99 -11.72 -1.88
CA SER A 112 -9.15 -11.75 -0.43
C SER A 112 -7.88 -11.37 0.35
N THR A 113 -7.93 -10.34 1.18
CA THR A 113 -6.91 -10.02 2.21
C THR A 113 -7.27 -10.60 3.59
N ALA A 114 -7.84 -11.80 3.61
CA ALA A 114 -7.91 -12.60 4.83
C ALA A 114 -6.60 -13.41 4.96
N GLY A 115 -5.72 -13.02 5.89
CA GLY A 115 -4.60 -13.86 6.36
C GLY A 115 -3.21 -13.64 5.75
N LYS A 116 -2.90 -12.49 5.11
CA LYS A 116 -1.51 -12.22 4.68
C LYS A 116 -0.62 -11.90 5.89
N GLN A 117 0.50 -12.61 6.03
CA GLN A 117 1.52 -12.37 7.07
C GLN A 117 2.15 -10.98 6.85
N ILE A 118 2.41 -10.22 7.93
CA ILE A 118 3.11 -8.93 7.86
C ILE A 118 4.55 -9.11 8.35
N VAL A 119 5.52 -8.59 7.59
CA VAL A 119 6.96 -8.65 7.88
C VAL A 119 7.54 -7.25 7.79
N ILE A 120 8.06 -6.73 8.91
CA ILE A 120 8.73 -5.43 8.98
C ILE A 120 10.24 -5.67 8.94
N VAL A 121 10.93 -5.12 7.93
CA VAL A 121 12.35 -5.38 7.70
C VAL A 121 13.03 -4.21 7.00
N ASP A 122 14.35 -4.09 7.17
CA ASP A 122 15.15 -3.16 6.37
C ASP A 122 15.77 -3.87 5.16
N SER A 123 15.92 -3.11 4.08
CA SER A 123 16.69 -3.51 2.91
C SER A 123 18.17 -3.62 3.26
N GLY A 124 18.83 -4.59 2.62
CA GLY A 124 20.24 -4.84 2.77
C GLY A 124 21.09 -4.00 1.82
N LYS A 125 22.40 -4.23 1.91
CA LYS A 125 23.41 -3.56 1.09
C LYS A 125 24.43 -4.55 0.54
N LYS A 126 25.34 -4.09 -0.31
CA LYS A 126 26.38 -4.96 -0.89
C LYS A 126 27.18 -5.65 0.22
N GLY A 127 27.21 -6.98 0.20
CA GLY A 127 27.87 -7.82 1.21
C GLY A 127 26.98 -8.23 2.39
N ALA A 128 25.80 -7.63 2.55
CA ALA A 128 24.84 -7.91 3.62
C ALA A 128 23.40 -7.74 3.12
N TRP A 129 23.01 -8.49 2.10
CA TRP A 129 21.65 -8.45 1.55
C TRP A 129 20.66 -9.13 2.48
N ASN A 130 19.44 -8.59 2.58
CA ASN A 130 18.41 -9.18 3.42
C ASN A 130 17.94 -10.53 2.83
N LYS A 131 17.98 -11.60 3.63
CA LYS A 131 17.60 -12.95 3.17
C LYS A 131 16.10 -13.07 2.92
N ALA A 132 15.27 -12.46 3.76
CA ALA A 132 13.81 -12.49 3.61
C ALA A 132 13.37 -11.76 2.34
N LEU A 133 13.99 -10.62 2.02
CA LEU A 133 13.68 -9.89 0.79
C LEU A 133 14.22 -10.59 -0.48
N ASN A 134 15.26 -11.43 -0.35
CA ASN A 134 15.78 -12.23 -1.48
C ASN A 134 15.03 -13.54 -1.71
N LYS A 135 14.31 -14.02 -0.69
CA LYS A 135 13.46 -15.20 -0.75
C LYS A 135 12.13 -14.85 -0.06
N PRO A 136 11.30 -14.01 -0.68
CA PRO A 136 10.06 -13.60 -0.08
C PRO A 136 9.08 -14.76 -0.02
N GLU A 137 8.33 -14.83 1.07
CA GLU A 137 7.30 -15.83 1.32
C GLU A 137 6.03 -15.47 0.54
N PRO A 138 5.23 -16.46 0.13
CA PRO A 138 3.93 -16.22 -0.48
C PRO A 138 2.96 -15.47 0.43
N ASN A 139 1.99 -14.78 -0.17
CA ASN A 139 0.88 -14.10 0.53
C ASN A 139 1.35 -13.26 1.72
N THR A 140 2.43 -12.50 1.56
CA THR A 140 3.08 -11.75 2.64
C THR A 140 3.15 -10.28 2.27
N VAL A 141 2.92 -9.41 3.26
CA VAL A 141 3.11 -7.97 3.18
C VAL A 141 4.44 -7.63 3.84
N TYR A 142 5.34 -6.99 3.09
CA TYR A 142 6.63 -6.52 3.56
C TYR A 142 6.60 -5.01 3.72
N GLN A 143 6.80 -4.52 4.94
CA GLN A 143 7.09 -3.11 5.20
C GLN A 143 8.61 -2.93 5.21
N VAL A 144 9.13 -2.17 4.24
CA VAL A 144 10.56 -2.08 3.95
C VAL A 144 11.09 -0.67 4.17
N ASP A 145 12.13 -0.53 5.00
CA ASP A 145 12.79 0.74 5.36
C ASP A 145 11.84 1.83 5.90
N GLY A 146 10.68 1.43 6.45
CA GLY A 146 9.68 2.32 7.05
C GLY A 146 8.84 3.15 6.07
N ASN A 147 9.14 3.14 4.77
CA ASN A 147 8.44 3.99 3.78
C ASN A 147 7.95 3.27 2.52
N LYS A 148 8.21 1.96 2.40
CA LYS A 148 7.79 1.15 1.26
C LYS A 148 6.99 -0.06 1.74
N VAL A 149 6.00 -0.46 0.95
CA VAL A 149 5.21 -1.66 1.16
C VAL A 149 5.27 -2.51 -0.09
N PHE A 150 5.57 -3.79 0.07
CA PHE A 150 5.53 -4.78 -1.00
C PHE A 150 4.57 -5.89 -0.62
N GLU A 151 3.85 -6.41 -1.59
CA GLU A 151 2.98 -7.58 -1.37
C GLU A 151 3.36 -8.70 -2.31
N THR A 152 3.37 -9.92 -1.80
CA THR A 152 3.49 -11.11 -2.62
C THR A 152 2.16 -11.82 -2.84
N ASP A 153 2.08 -12.54 -3.96
CA ASP A 153 0.98 -13.44 -4.28
C ASP A 153 1.19 -14.85 -3.72
N VAL A 154 0.29 -15.77 -4.06
CA VAL A 154 0.32 -17.18 -3.62
C VAL A 154 1.57 -17.95 -4.07
N GLN A 155 2.35 -17.41 -5.01
CA GLN A 155 3.59 -18.02 -5.52
C GLN A 155 4.84 -17.30 -4.99
N GLY A 156 4.68 -16.27 -4.15
CA GLY A 156 5.79 -15.45 -3.67
C GLY A 156 6.33 -14.46 -4.71
N ARG A 157 5.57 -14.19 -5.79
CA ARG A 157 5.89 -13.14 -6.76
C ARG A 157 5.38 -11.81 -6.23
N THR A 158 6.09 -10.72 -6.50
CA THR A 158 5.66 -9.38 -6.08
C THR A 158 4.45 -8.94 -6.88
N SER A 159 3.31 -8.84 -6.20
CA SER A 159 2.03 -8.39 -6.75
C SER A 159 1.82 -6.88 -6.63
N SER A 160 2.49 -6.23 -5.69
CA SER A 160 2.42 -4.77 -5.48
C SER A 160 3.70 -4.25 -4.85
N ALA A 161 4.10 -3.04 -5.25
CA ALA A 161 5.15 -2.23 -4.62
C ALA A 161 4.65 -0.78 -4.52
N SER A 162 4.59 -0.23 -3.32
CA SER A 162 4.09 1.13 -3.08
C SER A 162 4.91 1.88 -2.05
N GLY A 163 4.85 3.21 -2.09
CA GLY A 163 5.45 4.06 -1.08
C GLY A 163 5.71 5.48 -1.58
N THR A 164 6.17 6.33 -0.66
CA THR A 164 6.64 7.67 -0.97
C THR A 164 8.12 7.60 -1.34
N LEU A 165 8.45 8.04 -2.56
CA LEU A 165 9.81 7.96 -3.09
C LEU A 165 10.73 8.95 -2.37
N THR A 166 11.98 8.54 -2.15
CA THR A 166 13.02 9.40 -1.57
C THR A 166 14.22 9.46 -2.49
N ALA A 167 14.76 10.65 -2.78
CA ALA A 167 15.92 10.81 -3.65
C ALA A 167 17.24 10.38 -2.97
N SER A 168 17.37 9.09 -2.70
CA SER A 168 18.54 8.46 -2.09
C SER A 168 18.94 7.24 -2.90
N LYS A 169 20.24 7.05 -3.12
CA LYS A 169 20.73 5.96 -3.97
C LYS A 169 21.07 4.73 -3.13
N SER A 170 20.39 3.61 -3.39
CA SER A 170 20.71 2.30 -2.82
C SER A 170 21.74 1.53 -3.64
N ASP A 171 22.35 0.53 -3.00
CA ASP A 171 23.23 -0.42 -3.66
C ASP A 171 22.45 -1.31 -4.64
N ARG A 172 23.11 -1.68 -5.74
CA ARG A 172 22.55 -2.62 -6.72
C ARG A 172 23.04 -4.03 -6.48
N ASN A 173 22.11 -4.99 -6.41
CA ASN A 173 22.43 -6.41 -6.40
C ASN A 173 22.51 -6.96 -7.83
N THR A 174 23.71 -6.99 -8.41
CA THR A 174 23.92 -7.47 -9.79
C THR A 174 23.56 -8.94 -9.95
N TYR A 175 23.76 -9.75 -8.90
CA TYR A 175 23.39 -11.16 -8.91
C TYR A 175 21.88 -11.36 -9.04
N GLN A 176 21.09 -10.62 -8.26
CA GLN A 176 19.63 -10.75 -8.35
C GLN A 176 19.07 -10.15 -9.63
N GLN A 177 19.66 -9.06 -10.16
CA GLN A 177 19.29 -8.55 -11.49
C GLN A 177 19.58 -9.55 -12.61
N CYS A 178 20.70 -10.27 -12.52
CA CYS A 178 21.04 -11.38 -13.41
C CYS A 178 20.00 -12.49 -13.29
N LYS A 179 19.68 -12.96 -12.07
CA LYS A 179 18.68 -14.00 -11.86
C LYS A 179 17.26 -13.63 -12.29
N ALA A 180 16.87 -12.37 -12.16
CA ALA A 180 15.53 -11.91 -12.52
C ALA A 180 15.35 -11.80 -14.04
N GLY A 181 16.34 -11.32 -14.79
CA GLY A 181 16.21 -11.20 -16.26
C GLY A 181 17.49 -11.55 -17.00
N LYS A 182 18.58 -10.82 -16.74
CA LYS A 182 19.83 -10.81 -17.53
C LYS A 182 20.56 -12.16 -17.70
N CYS A 183 20.14 -13.19 -16.98
CA CYS A 183 20.66 -14.56 -17.04
C CYS A 183 19.53 -15.61 -17.10
N GLY A 184 18.28 -15.18 -17.25
CA GLY A 184 17.10 -16.02 -17.37
C GLY A 184 16.52 -15.94 -18.78
N ASP A 185 15.67 -14.94 -19.02
CA ASP A 185 14.91 -14.79 -20.26
C ASP A 185 15.63 -13.89 -21.27
N THR A 186 15.77 -14.37 -22.51
CA THR A 186 16.48 -13.64 -23.57
C THR A 186 15.72 -12.36 -23.93
N GLY A 187 16.37 -11.20 -23.78
CA GLY A 187 15.78 -9.88 -24.06
C GLY A 187 15.36 -9.11 -22.81
N ASP A 188 15.21 -9.78 -21.67
CA ASP A 188 14.84 -9.15 -20.41
C ASP A 188 16.07 -8.69 -19.60
N GLU A 189 15.85 -7.65 -18.80
CA GLU A 189 16.72 -7.22 -17.71
C GLU A 189 16.05 -7.49 -16.35
N GLY A 190 16.84 -7.53 -15.27
CA GLY A 190 16.28 -7.51 -13.92
C GLY A 190 15.81 -6.10 -13.57
N GLY A 191 14.62 -5.73 -14.05
CA GLY A 191 14.03 -4.42 -13.85
C GLY A 191 13.64 -4.20 -12.39
N HIS A 192 13.93 -3.02 -11.86
CA HIS A 192 13.44 -2.63 -10.54
C HIS A 192 11.99 -2.13 -10.66
N LEU A 193 11.14 -2.49 -9.70
CA LEU A 193 9.83 -1.83 -9.56
C LEU A 193 10.03 -0.43 -9.00
N ILE A 194 10.73 -0.30 -7.87
CA ILE A 194 11.19 0.98 -7.34
C ILE A 194 12.68 1.11 -7.63
N ALA A 195 13.07 2.11 -8.42
CA ALA A 195 14.44 2.31 -8.87
C ALA A 195 15.44 2.46 -7.71
N SER A 196 16.70 2.05 -7.93
CA SER A 196 17.77 2.25 -6.94
C SER A 196 18.03 3.73 -6.61
N ILE A 197 17.67 4.66 -7.49
CA ILE A 197 17.80 6.11 -7.25
C ILE A 197 16.74 6.65 -6.28
N PHE A 198 15.73 5.83 -5.95
CA PHE A 198 14.64 6.15 -5.03
C PHE A 198 14.68 5.34 -3.73
N ASN A 199 15.87 4.91 -3.33
CA ASN A 199 16.10 3.96 -2.25
C ASN A 199 15.34 2.64 -2.43
N GLY A 200 15.21 2.21 -3.69
CA GLY A 200 14.63 0.92 -4.04
C GLY A 200 15.51 -0.25 -3.58
N PRO A 201 14.98 -1.28 -2.90
CA PRO A 201 15.77 -2.42 -2.45
C PRO A 201 16.44 -3.14 -3.63
N GLY A 202 17.67 -3.62 -3.43
CA GLY A 202 18.38 -4.41 -4.43
C GLY A 202 17.96 -5.88 -4.45
N GLU A 203 17.14 -6.31 -3.51
CA GLU A 203 16.72 -7.70 -3.34
C GLU A 203 15.65 -8.16 -4.33
N LYS A 204 15.48 -9.49 -4.41
CA LYS A 204 14.56 -10.16 -5.33
C LYS A 204 13.14 -9.59 -5.31
N LEU A 205 12.63 -9.25 -4.12
CA LEU A 205 11.27 -8.72 -3.94
C LEU A 205 11.00 -7.47 -4.81
N ASN A 206 12.02 -6.69 -5.13
CA ASN A 206 11.87 -5.47 -5.94
C ASN A 206 12.35 -5.66 -7.39
N LEU A 207 12.63 -6.90 -7.82
CA LEU A 207 13.19 -7.22 -9.12
C LEU A 207 12.31 -8.20 -9.90
N VAL A 208 12.01 -7.84 -11.14
CA VAL A 208 11.21 -8.67 -12.05
C VAL A 208 11.92 -8.82 -13.40
N PRO A 209 11.64 -9.89 -14.17
CA PRO A 209 12.00 -9.93 -15.58
C PRO A 209 11.23 -8.82 -16.31
N MET A 210 11.96 -7.88 -16.89
CA MET A 210 11.40 -6.72 -17.59
C MET A 210 12.08 -6.57 -18.95
N ASP A 211 11.30 -6.36 -20.01
CA ASP A 211 11.82 -6.19 -21.35
C ASP A 211 12.89 -5.08 -21.37
N GLY A 212 14.05 -5.37 -21.97
CA GLY A 212 15.18 -4.45 -21.92
C GLY A 212 14.92 -3.14 -22.65
N ASN A 213 14.12 -3.11 -23.71
CA ASN A 213 13.76 -1.87 -24.39
C ASN A 213 12.80 -1.04 -23.53
N LEU A 214 11.80 -1.67 -22.89
CA LEU A 214 10.94 -1.00 -21.90
C LEU A 214 11.76 -0.42 -20.73
N ASN A 215 12.58 -1.26 -20.09
CA ASN A 215 13.36 -0.91 -18.90
C ASN A 215 14.28 0.29 -19.14
N LYS A 216 14.89 0.37 -20.33
CA LYS A 216 15.79 1.48 -20.71
C LYS A 216 15.07 2.65 -21.39
N GLY A 217 13.83 2.45 -21.81
CA GLY A 217 12.99 3.38 -22.55
C GLY A 217 11.92 4.00 -21.68
N ALA A 218 10.65 3.62 -21.91
CA ALA A 218 9.48 4.24 -21.28
C ALA A 218 9.53 4.16 -19.74
N TRP A 219 9.99 3.04 -19.17
CA TRP A 219 10.12 2.89 -17.72
C TRP A 219 11.10 3.91 -17.14
N LYS A 220 12.31 3.99 -17.72
CA LYS A 220 13.33 4.98 -17.33
C LYS A 220 12.86 6.43 -17.50
N GLN A 221 12.07 6.73 -18.53
CA GLN A 221 11.52 8.08 -18.72
C GLN A 221 10.52 8.47 -17.61
N MET A 222 9.68 7.52 -17.21
CA MET A 222 8.78 7.68 -16.07
C MET A 222 9.57 7.91 -14.78
N GLU A 223 10.59 7.08 -14.49
CA GLU A 223 11.49 7.28 -13.35
C GLU A 223 12.17 8.65 -13.39
N ASN A 224 12.67 9.10 -14.54
CA ASN A 224 13.28 10.43 -14.67
C ASN A 224 12.30 11.58 -14.34
N THR A 225 11.01 11.40 -14.66
CA THR A 225 9.97 12.36 -14.31
C THR A 225 9.83 12.49 -12.80
N TRP A 226 9.76 11.36 -12.09
CA TRP A 226 9.71 11.33 -10.63
C TRP A 226 10.99 11.91 -10.01
N ALA A 227 12.16 11.57 -10.56
CA ALA A 227 13.43 12.10 -10.08
C ALA A 227 13.54 13.62 -10.23
N ASN A 228 13.00 14.19 -11.31
CA ASN A 228 12.97 15.64 -11.49
C ASN A 228 12.00 16.31 -10.51
N ALA A 229 10.81 15.74 -10.27
CA ALA A 229 9.88 16.24 -9.27
C ALA A 229 10.50 16.25 -7.86
N LEU A 230 11.19 15.17 -7.46
CA LEU A 230 11.89 15.12 -6.18
C LEU A 230 13.02 16.15 -6.08
N LYS A 231 13.75 16.44 -7.17
CA LYS A 231 14.77 17.51 -7.20
C LYS A 231 14.17 18.90 -7.01
N GLU A 232 12.93 19.10 -7.45
CA GLU A 232 12.17 20.33 -7.23
C GLU A 232 11.57 20.42 -5.81
N GLY A 233 11.81 19.43 -4.95
CA GLY A 233 11.30 19.38 -3.58
C GLY A 233 9.86 18.89 -3.44
N LYS A 234 9.26 18.36 -4.51
CA LYS A 234 7.90 17.80 -4.50
C LYS A 234 7.89 16.39 -3.93
N SER A 235 6.78 15.99 -3.32
CA SER A 235 6.55 14.59 -2.96
C SER A 235 6.17 13.76 -4.18
N VAL A 236 6.51 12.47 -4.17
CA VAL A 236 6.07 11.51 -5.20
C VAL A 236 5.64 10.21 -4.54
N ASP A 237 4.36 9.89 -4.66
CA ASP A 237 3.78 8.65 -4.17
C ASP A 237 3.52 7.70 -5.33
N VAL A 238 3.91 6.44 -5.19
CA VAL A 238 3.75 5.43 -6.25
C VAL A 238 3.08 4.17 -5.74
N LYS A 239 2.38 3.51 -6.64
CA LYS A 239 1.92 2.12 -6.54
C LYS A 239 2.15 1.44 -7.89
N ILE A 240 2.87 0.32 -7.86
CA ILE A 240 3.28 -0.44 -9.03
C ILE A 240 2.80 -1.88 -8.84
N GLU A 241 1.99 -2.36 -9.76
CA GLU A 241 1.36 -3.68 -9.70
C GLU A 241 1.74 -4.47 -10.96
N PRO A 242 2.72 -5.39 -10.86
CA PRO A 242 3.00 -6.34 -11.93
C PRO A 242 1.82 -7.28 -12.13
N VAL A 243 1.42 -7.46 -13.39
CA VAL A 243 0.30 -8.31 -13.79
C VAL A 243 0.85 -9.60 -14.39
N TYR A 244 0.52 -10.74 -13.79
CA TYR A 244 1.00 -12.05 -14.22
C TYR A 244 -0.12 -12.86 -14.88
N ILE A 245 0.22 -13.65 -15.90
CA ILE A 245 -0.68 -14.63 -16.52
C ILE A 245 -0.26 -16.02 -16.05
N GLY A 246 -1.20 -16.74 -15.43
CA GLY A 246 -0.96 -18.07 -14.87
C GLY A 246 0.21 -18.09 -13.88
N ASP A 247 1.10 -19.08 -14.06
CA ASP A 247 2.25 -19.33 -13.18
C ASP A 247 3.56 -18.68 -13.66
N SER A 248 3.48 -17.77 -14.64
CA SER A 248 4.66 -17.07 -15.16
C SER A 248 5.35 -16.24 -14.07
N LYS A 249 6.68 -16.33 -13.98
CA LYS A 249 7.48 -15.43 -13.12
C LYS A 249 7.74 -14.07 -13.76
N ARG A 250 7.58 -13.99 -15.08
CA ARG A 250 7.64 -12.76 -15.86
C ARG A 250 6.26 -12.11 -15.88
N PRO A 251 6.11 -10.85 -15.41
CA PRO A 251 4.86 -10.13 -15.58
C PRO A 251 4.61 -9.87 -17.06
N ASP A 252 3.35 -9.92 -17.46
CA ASP A 252 2.90 -9.60 -18.81
C ASP A 252 2.76 -8.08 -19.01
N SER A 253 2.36 -7.37 -17.95
CA SER A 253 2.25 -5.91 -17.95
C SER A 253 2.42 -5.34 -16.54
N PHE A 254 2.43 -4.02 -16.43
CA PHE A 254 2.48 -3.26 -15.19
C PHE A 254 1.35 -2.25 -15.14
N SER A 255 0.62 -2.20 -14.03
CA SER A 255 -0.27 -1.08 -13.69
C SER A 255 0.49 -0.17 -12.73
N VAL A 256 0.75 1.06 -13.15
CA VAL A 256 1.48 2.05 -12.35
C VAL A 256 0.56 3.23 -12.08
N THR A 257 0.36 3.53 -10.81
CA THR A 257 -0.32 4.73 -10.34
C THR A 257 0.65 5.58 -9.56
N TYR A 258 0.72 6.88 -9.86
CA TYR A 258 1.53 7.80 -9.07
C TYR A 258 0.90 9.18 -8.93
N SER A 259 1.23 9.88 -7.85
CA SER A 259 0.89 11.28 -7.63
C SER A 259 2.15 12.08 -7.35
N ILE A 260 2.17 13.34 -7.79
CA ILE A 260 3.23 14.30 -7.53
C ILE A 260 2.59 15.45 -6.74
N ASP A 261 3.15 15.76 -5.57
CA ASP A 261 2.74 16.88 -4.71
C ASP A 261 1.24 16.86 -4.36
N GLY A 262 0.69 15.68 -4.07
CA GLY A 262 -0.74 15.50 -3.77
C GLY A 262 -1.68 15.76 -4.96
N GLY A 263 -1.14 15.94 -6.17
CA GLY A 263 -1.91 16.15 -7.38
C GLY A 263 -2.77 14.93 -7.78
N ARG A 264 -3.59 15.12 -8.82
CA ARG A 264 -4.44 14.04 -9.33
C ARG A 264 -3.60 12.81 -9.74
N PRO A 265 -3.96 11.60 -9.31
CA PRO A 265 -3.23 10.39 -9.67
C PRO A 265 -3.14 10.19 -11.19
N VAL A 266 -1.93 9.90 -11.65
CA VAL A 266 -1.65 9.47 -13.03
C VAL A 266 -1.59 7.95 -13.06
N ILE A 267 -2.36 7.36 -13.97
CA ILE A 267 -2.40 5.91 -14.20
C ILE A 267 -1.69 5.60 -15.52
N ARG A 268 -0.86 4.56 -15.52
CA ARG A 268 -0.11 4.05 -16.67
C ARG A 268 -0.22 2.53 -16.69
N ASP A 269 -0.84 2.04 -17.74
CA ASP A 269 -0.82 0.63 -18.09
C ASP A 269 0.28 0.37 -19.12
N ILE A 270 1.24 -0.48 -18.79
CA ILE A 270 2.46 -0.66 -19.57
C ILE A 270 2.64 -2.14 -19.91
N SER A 271 2.66 -2.51 -21.19
CA SER A 271 2.98 -3.88 -21.62
C SER A 271 4.45 -4.20 -21.33
N ASN A 272 4.74 -5.42 -20.86
CA ASN A 272 6.13 -5.86 -20.68
C ASN A 272 6.73 -6.35 -22.01
N SER A 273 6.82 -5.43 -22.97
CA SER A 273 7.28 -5.63 -24.34
C SER A 273 8.02 -4.36 -24.82
N PRO A 274 8.73 -4.42 -25.96
CA PRO A 274 9.39 -3.22 -26.50
C PRO A 274 8.42 -2.06 -26.64
N GLY A 275 8.84 -0.86 -26.23
CA GLY A 275 8.03 0.36 -26.26
C GLY A 275 6.99 0.51 -25.14
N GLY A 276 6.59 -0.57 -24.45
CA GLY A 276 5.66 -0.51 -23.32
C GLY A 276 4.19 -0.24 -23.70
N THR A 277 3.81 -0.37 -24.97
CA THR A 277 2.47 -0.06 -25.47
C THR A 277 1.52 -1.25 -25.31
N LYS A 278 0.38 -1.04 -24.63
CA LYS A 278 -0.79 -1.91 -24.72
C LYS A 278 -1.57 -1.66 -26.01
#